data_AF-A0A9P0T5V0-F1
#
_entry.id   AF-A0A9P0T5V0-F1
#
_cell.length_a   1.000
_cell.length_b   1.000
_cell.length_c   1.000
_cell.angle_alpha   90.00
_cell.angle_beta   90.00
_cell.angle_gamma   90.00
#
_symmetry.space_group_name_H-M   'P 1'
#
loop_
_entity.id
_entity.type
_entity.pdbx_description
1 polymer ?
#
loop_
_entity_poly.entity_id
_entity_poly.type
_entity_poly.pdbx_seq_one_letter_code
_entity_poly.pdbx_strand_id
1 'polypeptide(L)'
;MNIPFPTLMPRLVDTKWFKADSPCDEEAELTSLEQEHQYNLTSVIQKFTKRAPIGKTEPETMEEEAESDEGNEESEDTEESHDEDEELRAPYSPSHNNNEIGDSVDDLQLPEE
;
A
#
# COMPACT_ATOMS: atom_id res chain seq x y z
N MET A 1 63.54 -1.69 12.80
CA MET A 1 62.22 -2.00 12.23
C MET A 1 61.18 -1.36 13.13
N ASN A 2 60.34 -0.47 12.62
CA ASN A 2 59.30 0.20 13.41
C ASN A 2 57.96 -0.47 13.07
N ILE A 3 57.34 -1.14 14.04
CA ILE A 3 56.04 -1.79 13.86
C ILE A 3 54.99 -0.82 14.41
N PRO A 4 54.03 -0.34 13.59
CA PRO A 4 53.01 0.57 14.05
C PRO A 4 52.08 -0.11 15.05
N PHE A 5 51.66 0.63 16.08
CA PHE A 5 50.68 0.15 17.06
C PHE A 5 49.26 0.21 16.47
N PRO A 6 48.39 -0.75 16.82
CA PRO A 6 47.01 -0.75 16.39
C PRO A 6 46.20 0.37 17.06
N THR A 7 45.16 0.84 16.38
CA THR A 7 44.20 1.82 16.91
C THR A 7 43.27 1.17 17.93
N LEU A 8 43.15 1.80 19.11
CA LEU A 8 42.30 1.34 20.22
C LEU A 8 41.00 2.14 20.38
N MET A 9 40.58 2.85 19.33
CA MET A 9 39.35 3.64 19.35
C MET A 9 38.13 2.74 19.10
N PRO A 10 36.99 3.00 19.76
CA PRO A 10 35.76 2.28 19.50
C PRO A 10 35.31 2.48 18.06
N ARG A 11 34.56 1.50 17.54
CA ARG A 11 33.98 1.59 16.20
C ARG A 11 32.90 2.66 16.19
N LEU A 12 32.90 3.47 15.13
CA LEU A 12 31.90 4.51 14.93
C LEU A 12 30.50 3.93 14.70
N VAL A 13 30.39 2.70 14.17
CA VAL A 13 29.12 2.02 13.89
C VAL A 13 29.20 0.60 14.46
N ASP A 14 28.16 0.17 15.17
CA ASP A 14 28.03 -1.19 15.71
C ASP A 14 26.62 -1.72 15.42
N THR A 15 26.52 -2.99 15.04
CA THR A 15 25.25 -3.66 14.74
C THR A 15 24.31 -3.77 15.94
N LYS A 16 24.82 -3.54 17.16
CA LYS A 16 24.02 -3.47 18.38
C LYS A 16 23.07 -2.27 18.41
N TRP A 17 23.47 -1.15 17.80
CA TRP A 17 22.71 0.11 17.86
C TRP A 17 22.44 0.72 16.47
N PHE A 18 23.12 0.25 15.42
CA PHE A 18 22.86 0.61 14.04
C PHE A 18 22.54 -0.64 13.23
N LYS A 19 21.25 -0.87 13.01
CA LYS A 19 20.74 -1.99 12.23
C LYS A 19 20.27 -1.53 10.86
N ALA A 20 21.22 -1.29 9.96
CA ALA A 20 20.90 -0.89 8.58
C ALA A 20 20.27 -2.02 7.76
N ASP A 21 20.73 -3.25 7.95
CA ASP A 21 20.28 -4.43 7.21
C ASP A 21 20.01 -5.55 8.22
N SER A 22 18.76 -5.55 8.73
CA SER A 22 18.31 -6.65 9.59
C SER A 22 17.71 -7.72 8.70
N PRO A 23 18.10 -8.99 8.85
CA PRO A 23 17.44 -10.06 8.12
C PRO A 23 15.94 -10.03 8.47
N CYS A 24 15.12 -9.88 7.44
CA CYS A 24 13.66 -9.87 7.52
C CYS A 24 13.10 -10.79 6.44
N ASP A 25 11.94 -11.37 6.69
CA ASP A 25 11.21 -12.18 5.71
C ASP A 25 10.23 -11.27 4.96
N GLU A 26 10.67 -10.76 3.82
CA GLU A 26 9.92 -9.80 3.01
C GLU A 26 8.60 -10.39 2.50
N GLU A 27 8.58 -11.70 2.19
CA GLU A 27 7.38 -12.38 1.69
C GLU A 27 6.31 -12.46 2.80
N ALA A 28 6.72 -12.77 4.03
CA ALA A 28 5.81 -12.80 5.17
C ALA A 28 5.24 -11.42 5.49
N GLU A 29 6.06 -10.37 5.45
CA GLU A 29 5.62 -8.98 5.66
C GLU A 29 4.62 -8.54 4.59
N LEU A 30 4.94 -8.80 3.31
CA LEU A 30 4.08 -8.49 2.18
C LEU A 30 2.73 -9.22 2.29
N THR A 31 2.77 -10.53 2.57
CA THR A 31 1.56 -11.35 2.73
C THR A 31 0.66 -10.81 3.85
N SER A 32 1.25 -10.40 4.98
CA SER A 32 0.50 -9.81 6.09
C SER A 32 -0.19 -8.52 5.68
N LEU A 33 0.51 -7.66 4.94
CA LEU A 33 -0.02 -6.38 4.48
C LEU A 33 -1.17 -6.56 3.47
N GLU A 34 -1.02 -7.50 2.54
CA GLU A 34 -2.06 -7.86 1.57
C GLU A 34 -3.30 -8.42 2.27
N GLN A 35 -3.12 -9.28 3.27
CA GLN A 35 -4.23 -9.83 4.05
C GLN A 35 -4.99 -8.73 4.81
N GLU A 36 -4.28 -7.81 5.47
CA GLU A 36 -4.89 -6.67 6.14
C GLU A 36 -5.70 -5.82 5.17
N HIS A 37 -5.16 -5.57 3.98
CA HIS A 37 -5.84 -4.81 2.95
C HIS A 37 -7.12 -5.51 2.45
N GLN A 38 -7.06 -6.83 2.18
CA GLN A 38 -8.24 -7.61 1.80
C GLN A 38 -9.30 -7.63 2.91
N TYR A 39 -8.87 -7.74 4.17
CA TYR A 39 -9.76 -7.65 5.32
C TYR A 39 -10.46 -6.28 5.38
N ASN A 40 -9.71 -5.20 5.16
CA ASN A 40 -10.25 -3.84 5.16
C ASN A 40 -11.35 -3.70 4.09
N LEU A 41 -11.05 -4.06 2.83
CA LEU A 41 -12.00 -4.01 1.72
C LEU A 41 -13.25 -4.83 2.03
N THR A 42 -13.07 -6.07 2.49
CA THR A 42 -14.19 -6.95 2.87
C THR A 42 -15.04 -6.32 3.96
N SER A 43 -14.41 -5.71 4.97
CA SER A 43 -15.11 -5.05 6.07
C SER A 43 -15.96 -3.88 5.60
N VAL A 44 -15.47 -3.11 4.63
CA VAL A 44 -16.20 -1.98 4.04
C VAL A 44 -17.40 -2.50 3.27
N ILE A 45 -17.19 -3.47 2.38
CA ILE A 45 -18.27 -4.08 1.59
C ILE A 45 -19.36 -4.60 2.53
N GLN A 46 -19.00 -5.45 3.49
CA GLN A 46 -19.95 -6.03 4.44
C GLN A 46 -20.75 -4.97 5.22
N LYS A 47 -20.11 -3.86 5.60
CA LYS A 47 -20.78 -2.76 6.32
C LYS A 47 -21.81 -2.02 5.47
N PHE A 48 -21.57 -1.88 4.17
CA PHE A 48 -22.39 -1.02 3.31
C PHE A 48 -23.33 -1.79 2.36
N THR A 49 -23.10 -3.08 2.11
CA THR A 49 -23.96 -3.89 1.23
C THR A 49 -25.38 -4.08 1.78
N LYS A 50 -25.53 -4.24 3.11
CA LYS A 50 -26.84 -4.52 3.72
C LYS A 50 -27.67 -3.27 4.02
N ARG A 51 -27.16 -2.07 3.71
CA ARG A 51 -27.84 -0.82 4.05
C ARG A 51 -28.91 -0.49 3.01
N ALA A 52 -30.18 -0.50 3.43
CA ALA A 52 -31.28 -0.12 2.55
C ALA A 52 -31.22 1.38 2.17
N PRO A 53 -31.60 1.74 0.92
CA PRO A 53 -31.78 3.13 0.52
C PRO A 53 -32.82 3.85 1.39
N ILE A 54 -32.64 5.17 1.56
CA ILE A 54 -33.60 6.00 2.30
C ILE A 54 -34.99 5.87 1.66
N GLY A 55 -35.99 5.52 2.47
CA GLY A 55 -37.38 5.35 2.04
C GLY A 55 -37.76 3.93 1.58
N LYS A 56 -36.82 2.98 1.57
CA LYS A 56 -37.13 1.54 1.46
C LYS A 56 -36.89 0.91 2.83
N THR A 57 -37.86 0.17 3.35
CA THR A 57 -37.68 -0.67 4.53
C THR A 57 -36.55 -1.66 4.27
N GLU A 58 -35.73 -1.94 5.29
CA GLU A 58 -34.75 -3.03 5.20
C GLU A 58 -35.50 -4.32 4.82
N PRO A 59 -34.97 -5.12 3.88
CA PRO A 59 -35.58 -6.40 3.58
C PRO A 59 -35.58 -7.22 4.88
N GLU A 60 -36.77 -7.62 5.35
CA GLU A 60 -36.87 -8.61 6.42
C GLU A 60 -36.07 -9.84 5.98
N THR A 61 -35.27 -10.40 6.88
CA THR A 61 -34.57 -11.66 6.66
C THR A 61 -35.61 -12.77 6.51
N MET A 62 -36.19 -12.90 5.33
CA MET A 62 -36.96 -14.06 4.94
C MET A 62 -35.95 -15.19 4.85
N GLU A 63 -36.06 -16.16 5.76
CA GLU A 63 -35.25 -17.38 5.74
C GLU A 63 -35.49 -18.06 4.39
N GLU A 64 -34.56 -17.87 3.45
CA GLU A 64 -34.58 -18.51 2.14
C GLU A 64 -34.31 -20.01 2.35
N GLU A 65 -35.38 -20.79 2.35
CA GLU A 65 -35.34 -22.24 2.09
C GLU A 65 -34.54 -22.46 0.81
N ALA A 66 -33.48 -23.26 0.91
CA ALA A 66 -32.55 -23.54 -0.17
C ALA A 66 -33.24 -24.31 -1.31
N GLU A 67 -33.67 -23.60 -2.35
CA GLU A 67 -34.10 -24.25 -3.59
C GLU A 67 -32.89 -24.43 -4.51
N SER A 68 -32.46 -25.68 -4.64
CA SER A 68 -31.42 -26.15 -5.53
C SER A 68 -31.92 -26.10 -6.97
N ASP A 69 -31.49 -25.11 -7.76
CA ASP A 69 -31.72 -25.10 -9.21
C ASP A 69 -30.47 -25.58 -9.94
N GLU A 70 -30.49 -26.86 -10.31
CA GLU A 70 -29.51 -27.46 -11.22
C GLU A 70 -29.81 -27.03 -12.66
N GLY A 71 -28.85 -26.33 -13.27
CA GLY A 71 -28.57 -26.45 -14.70
C GLY A 71 -29.12 -25.36 -15.62
N ASN A 72 -28.22 -24.61 -16.24
CA ASN A 72 -28.21 -24.56 -17.70
C ASN A 72 -26.80 -24.25 -18.23
N GLU A 73 -26.38 -25.07 -19.18
CA GLU A 73 -25.09 -25.08 -19.82
C GLU A 73 -25.03 -24.01 -20.93
N GLU A 74 -23.85 -23.42 -21.08
CA GLU A 74 -23.27 -22.78 -22.26
C GLU A 74 -24.02 -21.62 -22.97
N SER A 75 -23.35 -20.47 -23.05
CA SER A 75 -23.38 -19.64 -24.25
C SER A 75 -22.01 -19.00 -24.41
N GLU A 76 -21.15 -19.65 -25.19
CA GLU A 76 -19.94 -19.06 -25.73
C GLU A 76 -20.37 -18.06 -26.82
N ASP A 77 -20.33 -16.76 -26.51
CA ASP A 77 -20.43 -15.70 -27.53
C ASP A 77 -19.09 -14.98 -27.59
N THR A 78 -18.19 -15.59 -28.36
CA THR A 78 -17.02 -14.95 -28.95
C THR A 78 -17.49 -14.00 -30.04
N GLU A 79 -17.13 -12.72 -29.96
CA GLU A 79 -16.85 -11.74 -31.03
C GLU A 79 -16.68 -10.39 -30.28
N GLU A 80 -15.82 -9.41 -30.56
CA GLU A 80 -14.83 -9.10 -31.59
C GLU A 80 -14.20 -7.76 -31.15
N SER A 81 -12.91 -7.60 -31.45
CA SER A 81 -12.02 -6.43 -31.43
C SER A 81 -12.44 -5.06 -30.82
N HIS A 82 -11.50 -4.46 -30.08
CA HIS A 82 -10.87 -3.20 -30.55
C HIS A 82 -9.53 -2.96 -29.84
N ASP A 83 -8.46 -2.96 -30.63
CA ASP A 83 -7.09 -2.61 -30.24
C ASP A 83 -6.93 -1.09 -30.38
N GLU A 84 -6.88 -0.37 -29.25
CA GLU A 84 -6.58 1.06 -29.22
C GLU A 84 -5.32 1.26 -28.39
N ASP A 85 -4.20 0.84 -28.97
CA ASP A 85 -2.84 1.12 -28.54
C ASP A 85 -2.54 2.64 -28.73
N GLU A 86 -3.26 3.51 -28.03
CA GLU A 86 -2.92 4.94 -27.95
C GLU A 86 -2.01 5.17 -26.76
N GLU A 87 -0.71 4.95 -27.03
CA GLU A 87 0.43 5.23 -26.16
C GLU A 87 0.46 6.74 -25.81
N LEU A 88 -0.37 7.17 -24.83
CA LEU A 88 -0.31 8.51 -24.26
C LEU A 88 0.95 8.66 -23.41
N ARG A 89 2.09 8.83 -24.08
CA ARG A 89 3.30 9.39 -23.48
C ARG A 89 3.01 10.83 -23.09
N ALA A 90 2.44 11.03 -21.91
CA ALA A 90 2.41 12.33 -21.28
C ALA A 90 3.87 12.79 -21.06
N PRO A 91 4.34 13.89 -21.67
CA PRO A 91 5.63 14.44 -21.32
C PRO A 91 5.52 14.97 -19.88
N TYR A 92 6.17 14.29 -18.95
CA TYR A 92 6.34 14.75 -17.59
C TYR A 92 6.89 16.17 -17.64
N SER A 93 6.09 17.14 -17.23
CA SER A 93 6.53 18.53 -17.06
C SER A 93 6.79 18.72 -15.57
N PRO A 94 8.06 18.77 -15.11
CA PRO A 94 8.35 19.08 -13.73
C PRO A 94 7.76 20.46 -13.42
N SER A 95 6.83 20.53 -12.46
CA SER A 95 6.43 21.83 -11.92
C SER A 95 7.67 22.48 -11.32
N HIS A 96 8.15 23.52 -12.00
CA HIS A 96 9.25 24.36 -11.55
C HIS A 96 8.83 25.02 -10.23
N ASN A 97 9.47 24.62 -9.14
CA ASN A 97 9.24 25.18 -7.82
C ASN A 97 9.79 26.61 -7.81
N ASN A 98 8.91 27.62 -7.76
CA ASN A 98 9.30 29.04 -7.83
C ASN A 98 9.72 29.63 -6.47
N ASN A 99 10.15 28.81 -5.52
CA ASN A 99 10.57 29.29 -4.22
C ASN A 99 12.01 28.88 -3.88
N GLU A 100 12.94 29.11 -4.82
CA GLU A 100 14.35 29.24 -4.47
C GLU A 100 14.60 30.70 -4.04
N ILE A 101 14.31 30.97 -2.77
CA ILE A 101 14.83 32.15 -2.07
C ILE A 101 15.67 31.62 -0.92
N GLY A 102 16.97 31.92 -1.00
CA GLY A 102 17.81 32.06 0.17
C GLY A 102 18.63 30.83 0.52
N ASP A 103 19.84 30.82 -0.01
CA ASP A 103 21.04 30.32 0.65
C ASP A 103 21.08 30.62 2.17
N SER A 104 21.78 29.75 2.90
CA SER A 104 22.32 29.92 4.27
C SER A 104 21.48 29.55 5.51
N VAL A 105 21.84 28.36 6.02
CA VAL A 105 22.27 27.98 7.39
C VAL A 105 21.45 28.36 8.65
N ASP A 106 21.38 27.36 9.53
CA ASP A 106 21.37 27.44 11.01
C ASP A 106 20.40 28.44 11.68
N ASP A 107 19.36 27.90 12.31
CA ASP A 107 19.05 28.08 13.75
C ASP A 107 17.55 27.89 14.02
N LEU A 108 17.18 26.73 14.58
CA LEU A 108 15.93 26.58 15.33
C LEU A 108 16.17 25.69 16.55
N GLN A 109 16.76 26.32 17.56
CA GLN A 109 16.30 26.32 18.95
C GLN A 109 15.11 25.37 19.26
N LEU A 110 15.39 24.36 20.09
CA LEU A 110 14.39 23.52 20.78
C LEU A 110 13.45 24.37 21.65
N PRO A 111 12.15 24.07 21.74
CA PRO A 111 11.31 24.63 22.79
C PRO A 111 11.51 23.83 24.09
N GLU A 112 11.74 24.56 25.19
CA GLU A 112 11.69 24.09 26.57
C GLU A 112 10.25 23.73 26.97
N GLU A 113 10.07 22.60 27.64
CA GLU A 113 9.52 22.50 29.01
C GLU A 113 10.12 21.29 29.74
#